data_AF-A0A0Q9UA22-F1
#
_entry.id   AF-A0A0Q9UA22-F1
#
_cell.length_a   1.000
_cell.length_b   1.000
_cell.length_c   1.000
_cell.angle_alpha   90.00
_cell.angle_beta   90.00
_cell.angle_gamma   90.00
#
_symmetry.space_group_name_H-M   'P 1'
#
loop_
_entity.id
_entity.type
_entity.pdbx_description
1 polymer ?
#
loop_
_entity_poly.entity_id
_entity_poly.type
_entity_poly.pdbx_seq_one_letter_code
_entity_poly.pdbx_strand_id
1 'polypeptide(L)'
;MSVLVHLCRGCGHQQAWHEPGNGGYTPCRCCRTGSADPHPTPTLLPTVTSPGGIREQLWEPGTQRNVGTMHASRTCGCAACHEVAARITRREHPFAAPRLEGLSGR
;
A
#
# COMPACT_ATOMS: atom_id res chain seq x y z
N MET A 1 -3.18 10.70 2.39
CA MET A 1 -2.16 9.77 2.90
C MET A 1 -1.54 9.06 1.70
N SER A 2 -0.34 8.50 1.76
CA SER A 2 0.18 7.68 0.66
C SER A 2 -0.01 6.19 0.96
N VAL A 3 0.02 5.32 -0.05
CA VAL A 3 -0.09 3.86 0.12
C VAL A 3 0.88 3.14 -0.80
N LEU A 4 1.47 2.03 -0.33
CA LEU A 4 2.23 1.11 -1.17
C LEU A 4 1.31 0.07 -1.80
N VAL A 5 1.45 -0.11 -3.12
CA VAL A 5 0.69 -1.10 -3.90
C VAL A 5 1.61 -1.87 -4.84
N HIS A 6 1.27 -3.11 -5.14
CA HIS A 6 1.82 -3.79 -6.32
C HIS A 6 0.96 -3.48 -7.53
N LEU A 7 1.58 -3.09 -8.64
CA LEU A 7 0.89 -2.89 -9.91
C LEU A 7 0.88 -4.19 -10.69
N CYS A 8 -0.26 -4.57 -11.25
CA CYS A 8 -0.38 -5.73 -12.11
C CYS A 8 0.43 -5.51 -13.40
N ARG A 9 1.31 -6.44 -13.76
CA ARG A 9 2.12 -6.35 -14.98
C ARG A 9 1.28 -6.34 -16.25
N GLY A 10 0.13 -7.04 -16.24
CA GLY A 10 -0.77 -7.14 -17.38
C GLY A 10 -1.59 -5.88 -17.67
N CYS A 11 -1.96 -5.10 -16.65
CA CYS A 11 -2.85 -3.94 -16.83
C CYS A 11 -2.40 -2.64 -16.16
N GLY A 12 -1.32 -2.66 -15.39
CA GLY A 12 -0.81 -1.50 -14.64
C GLY A 12 -1.67 -1.09 -13.43
N HIS A 13 -2.83 -1.70 -13.22
CA HIS A 13 -3.71 -1.38 -12.08
C HIS A 13 -3.22 -2.01 -10.79
N GLN A 14 -3.68 -1.44 -9.67
CA GLN A 14 -3.38 -1.95 -8.33
C GLN A 14 -3.84 -3.41 -8.20
N GLN A 15 -3.00 -4.26 -7.60
CA GLN A 15 -3.30 -5.67 -7.35
C GLN A 15 -4.68 -5.85 -6.69
N ALA A 16 -5.00 -5.01 -5.68
CA ALA A 16 -6.26 -5.05 -4.96
C ALA A 16 -7.50 -4.86 -5.85
N TRP A 17 -7.37 -4.24 -7.03
CA TRP A 17 -8.47 -4.11 -7.99
C TRP A 17 -8.88 -5.43 -8.65
N HIS A 18 -8.09 -6.49 -8.47
CA HIS A 18 -8.45 -7.84 -8.93
C HIS A 18 -9.24 -8.60 -7.85
N GLU A 19 -9.41 -8.04 -6.65
CA GLU A 19 -10.27 -8.64 -5.63
C GLU A 19 -11.74 -8.46 -6.00
N PRO A 20 -12.62 -9.46 -5.75
CA PRO A 20 -14.04 -9.41 -6.15
C PRO A 20 -14.80 -8.14 -5.74
N GLY A 21 -14.45 -7.54 -4.60
CA GLY A 21 -15.08 -6.30 -4.10
C GLY A 21 -14.59 -5.01 -4.77
N ASN A 22 -13.50 -5.06 -5.52
CA ASN A 22 -12.84 -3.89 -6.11
C ASN A 22 -12.84 -3.93 -7.66
N GLY A 23 -12.96 -5.10 -8.28
CA GLY A 23 -12.91 -5.23 -9.75
C GLY A 23 -14.01 -4.50 -10.53
N GLY A 24 -15.11 -4.16 -9.86
CA GLY A 24 -16.19 -3.36 -10.43
C GLY A 24 -15.82 -1.89 -10.72
N TYR A 25 -14.74 -1.38 -10.13
CA TYR A 25 -14.32 0.02 -10.27
C TYR A 25 -13.71 0.37 -11.62
N THR A 26 -13.38 -0.62 -12.42
CA THR A 26 -12.67 -0.42 -13.67
C THR A 26 -13.32 -1.20 -14.81
N PRO A 27 -13.37 -0.63 -16.03
CA PRO A 27 -13.73 -1.38 -17.23
C PRO A 27 -12.66 -2.41 -17.63
N CYS A 28 -11.51 -2.45 -16.95
CA CYS A 28 -10.41 -3.34 -17.28
C CYS A 28 -10.82 -4.82 -17.15
N ARG A 29 -10.72 -5.56 -18.26
CA ARG A 29 -11.01 -6.98 -18.32
C ARG A 29 -10.13 -7.80 -17.36
N CYS A 30 -8.84 -7.48 -17.25
CA CYS A 30 -7.89 -8.16 -16.36
C CYS A 30 -8.31 -8.06 -14.89
N CYS A 31 -8.70 -6.87 -14.43
CA CYS A 31 -9.18 -6.69 -13.05
C CYS A 31 -10.47 -7.46 -12.77
N ARG A 32 -11.36 -7.56 -13.75
CA ARG A 32 -12.63 -8.31 -13.63
C ARG A 32 -12.46 -9.82 -13.64
N THR A 33 -11.36 -10.34 -14.19
CA THR A 33 -11.09 -11.79 -14.20
C THR A 33 -10.59 -12.34 -12.86
N GLY A 34 -10.23 -11.46 -11.91
CA GLY A 34 -9.83 -11.89 -10.55
C GLY A 34 -8.41 -12.43 -10.41
N SER A 35 -7.65 -12.55 -11.50
CA SER A 35 -6.26 -13.02 -11.49
C SER A 35 -5.31 -11.84 -11.62
N ALA A 36 -4.59 -11.50 -10.55
CA ALA A 36 -3.54 -10.49 -10.57
C ALA A 36 -2.17 -11.11 -10.86
N ASP A 37 -1.35 -10.42 -11.67
CA ASP A 37 0.08 -10.67 -11.82
C ASP A 37 0.87 -9.50 -11.23
N PRO A 38 1.04 -9.42 -9.90
CA PRO A 38 1.64 -8.26 -9.24
C PRO A 38 3.13 -8.14 -9.56
N HIS A 39 3.57 -6.96 -9.99
CA HIS A 39 4.97 -6.61 -10.07
C HIS A 39 5.59 -6.63 -8.66
N PRO A 40 6.74 -7.30 -8.45
CA PRO A 40 7.29 -7.55 -7.10
C PRO A 40 7.76 -6.28 -6.40
N THR A 41 8.15 -5.25 -7.16
CA THR A 41 8.50 -3.94 -6.57
C THR A 41 7.23 -3.14 -6.29
N PRO A 42 6.98 -2.72 -5.04
CA PRO A 42 5.82 -1.90 -4.70
C PRO A 42 6.01 -0.46 -5.18
N THR A 43 4.89 0.18 -5.54
CA THR A 43 4.80 1.57 -5.98
C THR A 43 4.11 2.40 -4.92
N LEU A 44 4.65 3.58 -4.63
CA LEU A 44 4.02 4.56 -3.74
C LEU A 44 2.98 5.37 -4.53
N LEU A 45 1.72 5.32 -4.11
CA LEU A 45 0.64 6.11 -4.69
C LEU A 45 0.07 7.09 -3.65
N PRO A 46 -0.18 8.36 -4.02
CA PRO A 46 -0.93 9.29 -3.18
C PRO A 46 -2.40 8.87 -3.08
N THR A 47 -3.02 9.01 -1.91
CA THR A 47 -4.44 8.70 -1.70
C THR A 47 -5.34 9.93 -1.75
N VAL A 48 -4.82 11.16 -1.62
CA VAL A 48 -5.54 12.38 -2.03
C VAL A 48 -4.60 13.38 -2.70
N THR A 49 -5.06 14.03 -3.77
CA THR A 49 -4.38 15.19 -4.38
C THR A 49 -5.16 16.44 -4.03
N SER A 50 -4.84 17.09 -2.91
CA SER A 50 -5.18 18.51 -2.74
C SER A 50 -4.12 19.35 -3.45
N PRO A 51 -4.49 20.29 -4.33
CA PRO A 51 -3.53 21.24 -4.91
C PRO A 51 -2.88 22.05 -3.79
N GLY A 52 -1.54 21.96 -3.63
CA GLY A 52 -0.78 22.67 -2.59
C GLY A 52 0.04 21.79 -1.64
N GLY A 53 -0.21 20.47 -1.62
CA GLY A 53 0.75 19.40 -1.30
C GLY A 53 1.50 19.43 0.04
N ILE A 54 0.81 19.20 1.16
CA ILE A 54 1.49 18.65 2.35
C ILE A 54 1.85 17.18 2.03
N ARG A 55 3.08 16.76 2.34
CA ARG A 55 3.46 15.34 2.23
C ARG A 55 2.56 14.50 3.13
N GLU A 56 1.86 13.55 2.52
CA GLU A 56 0.87 12.78 3.23
C GLU A 56 1.51 11.57 3.93
N GLN A 57 1.14 11.33 5.19
CA GLN A 57 1.60 10.15 5.92
C GLN A 57 1.33 8.86 5.14
N LEU A 58 2.27 7.92 5.19
CA LEU A 58 2.16 6.61 4.57
C LEU A 58 1.28 5.68 5.41
N TRP A 59 0.32 5.01 4.78
CA TRP A 59 -0.39 3.88 5.37
C TRP A 59 0.57 2.73 5.66
N GLU A 60 0.55 2.23 6.89
CA GLU A 60 1.37 1.09 7.31
C GLU A 60 1.02 -0.16 6.48
N PRO A 61 2.02 -0.87 5.92
CA PRO A 61 1.80 -2.16 5.25
C PRO A 61 1.06 -3.19 6.13
N GLY A 62 0.16 -3.98 5.53
CA GLY A 62 -0.65 -4.99 6.21
C GLY A 62 -1.89 -4.48 6.95
N THR A 63 -2.10 -3.17 7.04
CA THR A 63 -3.23 -2.56 7.75
C THR A 63 -4.51 -2.49 6.91
N GLN A 64 -5.66 -2.35 7.59
CA GLN A 64 -6.94 -2.20 6.91
C GLN A 64 -7.24 -0.73 6.61
N ARG A 65 -7.64 -0.47 5.38
CA ARG A 65 -8.10 0.84 4.88
C ARG A 65 -9.61 0.82 4.71
N ASN A 66 -10.23 1.98 4.87
CA ASN A 66 -11.67 2.19 4.66
C ASN A 66 -12.56 1.19 5.43
N VAL A 67 -12.18 0.86 6.67
CA VAL A 67 -12.93 -0.07 7.55
C VAL A 67 -14.38 0.37 7.66
N GLY A 68 -15.31 -0.59 7.58
CA GLY A 68 -16.75 -0.32 7.67
C GLY A 68 -17.39 0.21 6.38
N THR A 69 -16.61 0.35 5.29
CA THR A 69 -17.14 0.68 3.97
C THR A 69 -17.18 -0.54 3.06
N MET A 70 -17.95 -0.47 1.97
CA MET A 70 -17.92 -1.47 0.90
C MET A 70 -16.52 -1.66 0.29
N HIS A 71 -15.60 -0.72 0.51
CA HIS A 71 -14.25 -0.69 -0.08
C HIS A 71 -13.15 -0.90 0.96
N ALA A 72 -13.51 -1.56 2.06
CA ALA A 72 -12.55 -2.04 3.03
C ALA A 72 -11.55 -2.95 2.31
N SER A 73 -10.28 -2.55 2.34
CA SER A 73 -9.18 -3.29 1.69
C SER A 73 -8.00 -3.37 2.64
N ARG A 74 -7.18 -4.41 2.53
CA ARG A 74 -5.95 -4.55 3.31
C ARG A 74 -4.76 -4.11 2.44
N THR A 75 -3.89 -3.25 2.96
CA THR A 75 -2.63 -2.92 2.29
C THR A 75 -1.74 -4.16 2.23
N CYS A 76 -0.92 -4.30 1.20
CA CYS A 76 -0.01 -5.43 1.10
C CYS A 76 1.04 -5.36 2.23
N GLY A 77 1.13 -6.40 3.06
CA GLY A 77 2.09 -6.53 4.17
C GLY A 77 3.30 -7.41 3.82
N CYS A 78 3.70 -7.48 2.55
CA CYS A 78 4.85 -8.29 2.16
C CYS A 78 6.16 -7.64 2.61
N ALA A 79 7.26 -8.42 2.65
CA ALA A 79 8.57 -7.92 3.04
C ALA A 79 9.02 -6.70 2.22
N ALA A 80 8.79 -6.70 0.91
CA ALA A 80 9.14 -5.57 0.04
C ALA A 80 8.38 -4.28 0.42
N CYS A 81 7.10 -4.38 0.80
CA CYS A 81 6.32 -3.24 1.25
C CYS A 81 6.86 -2.70 2.59
N HIS A 82 7.18 -3.56 3.55
CA HIS A 82 7.77 -3.12 4.81
C HIS A 82 9.15 -2.48 4.63
N GLU A 83 10.00 -3.04 3.76
CA GLU A 83 11.32 -2.47 3.46
C GLU A 83 11.23 -1.08 2.84
N VAL A 84 10.31 -0.89 1.89
CA VAL A 84 10.08 0.41 1.24
C VAL A 84 9.46 1.41 2.22
N ALA A 85 8.49 0.99 3.04
CA ALA A 85 7.91 1.82 4.08
C ALA A 85 8.98 2.32 5.06
N ALA A 86 9.81 1.42 5.59
CA ALA A 86 10.91 1.79 6.48
C ALA A 86 11.90 2.77 5.83
N ARG A 87 12.19 2.61 4.53
CA ARG A 87 13.05 3.53 3.78
C ARG A 87 12.43 4.92 3.65
N ILE A 88 11.13 5.01 3.37
CA ILE A 88 10.39 6.28 3.28
C ILE A 88 10.39 6.96 4.65
N THR A 89 10.00 6.25 5.70
CA THR A 89 9.97 6.79 7.08
C THR A 89 11.33 7.30 7.52
N ARG A 90 12.44 6.58 7.26
CA ARG A 90 13.79 7.06 7.56
C ARG A 90 14.18 8.31 6.78
N ARG A 91 13.70 8.47 5.54
CA ARG A 91 13.98 9.66 4.73
C ARG A 91 13.21 10.87 5.24
N GLU A 92 11.99 10.68 5.70
CA GLU A 92 11.11 11.76 6.19
C GLU A 92 11.41 12.13 7.64
N HIS A 93 11.81 11.13 8.45
CA HIS A 93 12.11 11.25 9.86
C HIS A 93 13.41 10.49 10.20
N PRO A 94 14.59 11.06 9.86
CA PRO A 94 15.88 10.37 10.00
C PRO A 94 16.23 9.95 11.43
N PHE A 95 15.57 10.54 12.44
CA PHE A 95 15.77 10.22 13.85
C PHE A 95 14.64 9.36 14.45
N ALA A 96 13.62 9.01 13.68
CA ALA A 96 12.60 8.05 14.08
C ALA A 96 13.10 6.62 13.80
N ALA A 97 14.13 6.20 14.55
CA ALA A 97 14.51 4.80 14.57
C ALA A 97 13.36 3.98 15.21
N PRO A 98 13.12 2.73 14.78
CA PRO A 98 12.22 1.85 15.51
C PRO A 98 12.77 1.68 16.93
N ARG A 99 11.94 2.00 17.91
CA ARG A 99 12.19 1.68 19.31
C ARG A 99 12.22 0.15 19.36
N LEU A 100 13.41 -0.44 19.45
CA LEU A 100 13.57 -1.85 19.80
C LEU A 100 13.15 -2.00 21.27
N GLU A 101 11.84 -1.93 21.54
CA GLU A 101 11.31 -2.37 22.83
C GLU A 101 11.30 -3.89 22.81
N GLY A 102 12.20 -4.51 23.61
CA GLY A 102 12.08 -5.94 23.91
C GLY A 102 13.34 -6.80 23.92
N LEU A 103 14.55 -6.24 23.95
CA LEU A 103 15.77 -7.01 24.31
C LEU A 103 16.36 -6.48 25.63
N SER A 104 15.55 -6.51 26.69
CA SER A 104 16.02 -6.74 28.05
C SER A 104 15.66 -8.20 28.34
N GLY A 105 16.60 -9.14 28.46
CA GLY A 105 17.65 -9.11 29.45
C GLY A 105 17.16 -9.82 30.70
N ARG A 106 17.22 -11.16 30.69
CA ARG A 106 17.48 -12.06 31.83
C ARG A 106 17.46 -13.51 31.35
#